data_AF-A0A521B5Y2-F1
#
_entry.id   AF-A0A521B5Y2-F1
#
_cell.length_a   1.000
_cell.length_b   1.000
_cell.length_c   1.000
_cell.angle_alpha   90.00
_cell.angle_beta   90.00
_cell.angle_gamma   90.00
#
_symmetry.space_group_name_H-M   'P 1'
#
loop_
_entity.id
_entity.type
_entity.pdbx_description
1 polymer ?
#
loop_
_entity_poly.entity_id
_entity_poly.type
_entity_poly.pdbx_seq_one_letter_code
_entity_poly.pdbx_strand_id
1 'polypeptide(L)'
;MGTTNKTKGRMTASESDYKKSQGKDLFVKGFSMTNIAEIIDVGIKTLSKWREDYNWQDEKDLNSLKPSTIRNLTLKMALAIEKGEPLPYKADDVSKIVAAFDRISDSKKKAVYTMESIDGFSQWMIVQAGNNTGKKRDELLEEIKTIRPYFDRYVTELLQND
;
A
#
# COMPACT_ATOMS: atom_id res chain seq x y z
N MET A 1 -37.84 -0.05 32.61
CA MET A 1 -36.76 -0.54 31.73
C MET A 1 -35.56 0.37 31.94
N GLY A 2 -34.57 -0.08 32.72
CA GLY A 2 -33.35 0.69 32.97
C GLY A 2 -32.35 0.45 31.85
N THR A 3 -32.00 1.50 31.11
CA THR A 3 -30.90 1.48 30.15
C THR A 3 -29.58 1.48 30.91
N THR A 4 -28.94 0.32 31.00
CA THR A 4 -27.59 0.18 31.53
C THR A 4 -26.59 0.77 30.54
N ASN A 5 -26.19 2.01 30.81
CA ASN A 5 -25.06 2.65 30.18
C ASN A 5 -23.79 1.86 30.61
N LYS A 6 -23.26 1.02 29.73
CA LYS A 6 -21.99 0.31 29.97
C LYS A 6 -20.85 1.35 29.97
N THR A 7 -20.40 1.72 31.16
CA THR A 7 -19.14 2.47 31.34
C THR A 7 -18.00 1.63 30.75
N LYS A 8 -17.47 2.00 29.58
CA LYS A 8 -16.28 1.37 28.98
C LYS A 8 -15.14 1.48 30.00
N GLY A 9 -14.79 0.36 30.63
CA GLY A 9 -13.65 0.26 31.53
C GLY A 9 -12.38 0.71 30.82
N ARG A 10 -11.45 1.32 31.59
CA ARG A 10 -10.16 1.78 31.07
C ARG A 10 -9.42 0.60 30.45
N MET A 11 -9.13 0.68 29.15
CA MET A 11 -8.41 -0.34 28.38
C MET A 11 -7.11 -0.74 29.11
N THR A 12 -6.83 -2.04 29.18
CA THR A 12 -5.55 -2.51 29.73
C THR A 12 -4.40 -2.19 28.78
N ALA A 13 -3.16 -2.15 29.29
CA ALA A 13 -1.99 -1.87 28.45
C ALA A 13 -1.84 -2.87 27.29
N SER A 14 -2.01 -4.17 27.59
CA SER A 14 -1.91 -5.25 26.59
C SER A 14 -2.99 -5.15 25.51
N GLU A 15 -4.23 -4.85 25.88
CA GLU A 15 -5.31 -4.61 24.91
C GLU A 15 -5.05 -3.37 24.05
N SER A 16 -4.46 -2.33 24.64
CA SER A 16 -4.08 -1.11 23.92
C SER A 16 -3.00 -1.38 22.89
N ASP A 17 -1.97 -2.15 23.23
CA ASP A 17 -0.89 -2.45 22.30
C ASP A 17 -1.34 -3.39 21.17
N TYR A 18 -2.18 -4.37 21.49
CA TYR A 18 -2.79 -5.23 20.46
C TYR A 18 -3.62 -4.41 19.46
N LYS A 19 -4.56 -3.59 19.96
CA LYS A 19 -5.42 -2.75 19.10
C LYS A 19 -4.63 -1.71 18.32
N LYS A 20 -3.57 -1.15 18.90
CA LYS A 20 -2.64 -0.23 18.23
C LYS A 20 -1.93 -0.92 17.06
N SER A 21 -1.42 -2.13 17.27
CA SER A 21 -0.78 -2.93 16.20
C SER A 21 -1.75 -3.24 15.06
N GLN A 22 -2.98 -3.68 15.39
CA GLN A 22 -4.01 -3.92 14.38
C GLN A 22 -4.43 -2.66 13.62
N GLY A 23 -4.59 -1.54 14.33
CA GLY A 23 -4.92 -0.25 13.72
C GLY A 23 -3.84 0.22 12.74
N LYS A 24 -2.56 -0.01 13.08
CA LYS A 24 -1.42 0.31 12.24
C LYS A 24 -1.42 -0.50 10.94
N ASP A 25 -1.59 -1.82 11.04
CA ASP A 25 -1.64 -2.72 9.88
C ASP A 25 -2.76 -2.32 8.90
N LEU A 26 -3.96 -2.04 9.41
CA LEU A 26 -5.09 -1.58 8.59
C LEU A 26 -4.83 -0.20 7.97
N PHE A 27 -4.18 0.71 8.68
CA PHE A 27 -3.86 2.04 8.18
C PHE A 27 -2.85 1.98 7.02
N VAL A 28 -1.79 1.18 7.17
CA VAL A 28 -0.77 0.93 6.13
C VAL A 28 -1.42 0.31 4.88
N LYS A 29 -2.39 -0.60 5.06
CA LYS A 29 -3.21 -1.19 3.99
C LYS A 29 -4.22 -0.24 3.34
N GLY A 30 -4.32 1.00 3.82
CA GLY A 30 -5.10 2.06 3.18
C GLY A 30 -6.52 2.28 3.70
N PHE A 31 -6.92 1.62 4.79
CA PHE A 31 -8.24 1.84 5.40
C PHE A 31 -8.37 3.26 5.99
N SER A 32 -9.57 3.81 5.97
CA SER A 32 -9.86 5.12 6.57
C SER A 32 -9.81 5.04 8.10
N MET A 33 -9.42 6.12 8.77
CA MET A 33 -9.36 6.18 10.25
C MET A 33 -10.72 5.90 10.89
N THR A 34 -11.82 6.29 10.25
CA THR A 34 -13.19 6.01 10.69
C THR A 34 -13.48 4.52 10.65
N ASN A 35 -13.19 3.85 9.53
CA ASN A 35 -13.42 2.42 9.38
C ASN A 35 -12.55 1.61 10.35
N ILE A 36 -11.30 2.01 10.54
CA ILE A 36 -10.39 1.34 11.48
C ILE A 36 -10.92 1.48 12.90
N ALA A 37 -11.32 2.68 13.33
CA ALA A 37 -11.85 2.95 14.67
C ALA A 37 -13.06 2.06 15.00
N GLU A 38 -13.92 1.81 14.01
CA GLU A 38 -15.04 0.88 14.12
C GLU A 38 -14.58 -0.58 14.23
N ILE A 39 -13.66 -1.02 13.34
CA ILE A 39 -13.15 -2.40 13.30
C ILE A 39 -12.47 -2.80 14.61
N ILE A 40 -11.65 -1.92 15.19
CA ILE A 40 -10.87 -2.24 16.40
C ILE A 40 -11.55 -1.78 17.71
N ASP A 41 -12.74 -1.18 17.61
CA ASP A 41 -13.50 -0.59 18.71
C ASP A 41 -12.65 0.37 19.59
N VAL A 42 -12.06 1.38 18.95
CA VAL A 42 -11.27 2.45 19.59
C VAL A 42 -11.80 3.80 19.14
N GLY A 43 -11.90 4.76 20.06
CA GLY A 43 -12.33 6.11 19.71
C GLY A 43 -11.39 6.76 18.69
N ILE A 44 -11.95 7.40 17.66
CA ILE A 44 -11.18 7.97 16.55
C ILE A 44 -10.07 8.94 17.00
N LYS A 45 -10.30 9.70 18.09
CA LYS A 45 -9.28 10.60 18.68
C LYS A 45 -8.06 9.84 19.22
N THR A 46 -8.28 8.70 19.87
CA THR A 46 -7.20 7.85 20.38
C THR A 46 -6.43 7.22 19.22
N LEU A 47 -7.14 6.76 18.19
CA LEU A 47 -6.52 6.19 17.00
C LEU A 47 -5.70 7.23 16.22
N SER A 48 -6.20 8.46 16.06
CA SER A 48 -5.46 9.57 15.44
C SER A 48 -4.20 9.91 16.23
N LYS A 49 -4.28 9.95 17.56
CA LYS A 49 -3.10 10.14 18.40
C LYS A 49 -2.07 9.04 18.21
N TRP A 50 -2.47 7.77 18.12
CA TRP A 50 -1.52 6.69 17.83
C TRP A 50 -0.88 6.82 16.45
N ARG A 51 -1.64 7.21 15.42
CA ARG A 51 -1.08 7.45 14.08
C ARG A 51 0.04 8.48 14.12
N GLU A 52 -0.16 9.57 14.86
CA GLU A 52 0.80 10.67 15.01
C GLU A 52 1.99 10.27 15.90
N ASP A 53 1.74 9.78 17.12
CA ASP A 53 2.78 9.44 18.10
C ASP A 53 3.74 8.34 17.60
N TYR A 54 3.30 7.50 16.66
CA TYR A 54 4.06 6.37 16.14
C TYR A 54 4.32 6.43 14.63
N ASN A 55 4.17 7.61 14.00
CA ASN A 55 4.50 7.87 12.60
C ASN A 55 3.96 6.82 11.61
N TRP A 56 2.70 6.42 11.75
CA TRP A 56 2.13 5.41 10.84
C TRP A 56 2.08 5.88 9.39
N GLN A 57 2.11 7.21 9.18
CA GLN A 57 2.18 7.79 7.84
C GLN A 57 3.49 7.43 7.14
N ASP A 58 4.63 7.55 7.80
CA ASP A 58 5.94 7.21 7.21
C ASP A 58 5.99 5.74 6.80
N GLU A 59 5.44 4.85 7.64
CA GLU A 59 5.40 3.43 7.34
C GLU A 59 4.47 3.10 6.17
N LYS A 60 3.34 3.80 6.07
CA LYS A 60 2.45 3.70 4.92
C LYS A 60 3.13 4.21 3.65
N ASP A 61 3.83 5.33 3.72
CA ASP A 61 4.55 5.92 2.60
C ASP A 61 5.67 4.99 2.14
N LEU A 62 6.45 4.42 3.07
CA LEU A 62 7.48 3.41 2.79
C LEU A 62 6.91 2.16 2.12
N ASN A 63 5.78 1.63 2.63
CA ASN A 63 5.12 0.46 2.01
C ASN A 63 4.53 0.78 0.63
N SER A 64 4.25 2.05 0.34
CA SER A 64 3.79 2.50 -0.98
C SER A 64 4.92 2.66 -2.01
N LEU A 65 6.19 2.74 -1.56
CA LEU A 65 7.34 2.84 -2.45
C LEU A 65 7.54 1.54 -3.22
N LYS A 66 7.32 1.61 -4.53
CA LYS A 66 7.56 0.49 -5.44
C LYS A 66 8.93 0.59 -6.14
N PRO A 67 9.54 -0.50 -6.63
CA PRO A 67 10.69 -0.50 -7.55
C PRO A 67 10.63 0.54 -8.66
N SER A 68 9.46 0.72 -9.27
CA SER A 68 9.26 1.74 -10.30
C SER A 68 9.57 3.15 -9.80
N THR A 69 9.44 3.42 -8.50
CA THR A 69 9.84 4.70 -7.89
C THR A 69 11.34 4.96 -8.04
N ILE A 70 12.17 3.93 -7.90
CA ILE A 70 13.63 4.04 -8.03
C ILE A 70 14.00 4.20 -9.50
N ARG A 71 13.33 3.47 -10.39
CA ARG A 71 13.43 3.72 -11.84
C ARG A 71 13.04 5.18 -12.17
N ASN A 72 11.98 5.70 -11.58
CA ASN A 72 11.51 7.06 -11.81
C ASN A 72 12.50 8.12 -11.31
N LEU A 73 13.21 7.86 -10.20
CA LEU A 73 14.30 8.75 -9.74
C LEU A 73 15.39 8.85 -10.81
N THR A 74 15.82 7.72 -11.38
CA THR A 74 16.84 7.69 -12.45
C THR A 74 16.34 8.39 -13.72
N LEU A 75 15.08 8.16 -14.11
CA LEU A 75 14.50 8.80 -15.31
C LEU A 75 14.34 10.32 -15.14
N LYS A 76 14.01 10.81 -13.94
CA LYS A 76 13.96 12.26 -13.65
C LYS A 76 15.33 12.92 -13.81
N MET A 77 16.40 12.23 -13.41
CA MET A 77 17.77 12.71 -13.60
C MET A 77 18.13 12.76 -15.08
N ALA A 78 17.80 11.72 -15.85
CA ALA A 78 18.02 11.70 -17.30
C ALA A 78 17.26 12.82 -18.03
N LEU A 79 16.01 13.08 -17.65
CA LEU A 79 15.19 14.16 -18.20
C LEU A 79 15.77 15.55 -17.91
N ALA A 80 16.26 15.78 -16.69
CA ALA A 80 16.92 17.05 -16.35
C ALA A 80 18.18 17.28 -17.19
N ILE A 81 18.97 16.23 -17.45
CA ILE A 81 20.15 16.29 -18.33
C ILE A 81 19.72 16.65 -19.76
N GLU A 82 18.71 15.97 -20.31
CA GLU A 82 18.21 16.22 -21.67
C GLU A 82 17.75 17.67 -21.86
N LYS A 83 17.15 18.26 -20.81
CA LYS A 83 16.66 19.65 -20.82
C LYS A 83 17.73 20.69 -20.46
N GLY A 84 18.92 20.29 -20.04
CA GLY A 84 19.94 21.20 -19.50
C GLY A 84 19.53 21.86 -18.18
N GLU A 85 18.63 21.23 -17.42
CA GLU A 85 18.14 21.70 -16.13
C GLU A 85 19.03 21.21 -14.97
N PRO A 86 19.07 21.92 -13.83
CA PRO A 86 19.72 21.42 -12.63
C PRO A 86 19.15 20.07 -12.20
N LEU A 87 20.03 19.16 -11.77
CA LEU A 87 19.61 17.84 -11.32
C LEU A 87 18.73 17.97 -10.07
N PRO A 88 17.56 17.29 -10.03
CA PRO A 88 16.66 17.35 -8.88
C PRO A 88 17.23 16.67 -7.63
N TYR A 89 18.22 15.79 -7.82
CA TYR A 89 18.94 15.07 -6.76
C TYR A 89 20.43 15.02 -7.10
N LYS A 90 21.29 14.71 -6.12
CA LYS A 90 22.71 14.46 -6.40
C LYS A 90 22.88 13.11 -7.09
N ALA A 91 23.70 13.06 -8.14
CA ALA A 91 23.93 11.82 -8.89
C ALA A 91 24.48 10.68 -8.03
N ASP A 92 25.37 11.00 -7.08
CA ASP A 92 25.94 10.03 -6.13
C ASP A 92 24.87 9.39 -5.23
N ASP A 93 23.93 10.19 -4.71
CA ASP A 93 22.84 9.69 -3.86
C ASP A 93 21.91 8.75 -4.63
N VAL A 94 21.58 9.10 -5.88
CA VAL A 94 20.75 8.25 -6.76
C VAL A 94 21.48 6.94 -7.07
N SER A 95 22.78 7.00 -7.39
CA SER A 95 23.59 5.79 -7.66
C SER A 95 23.62 4.85 -6.45
N LYS A 96 23.74 5.38 -5.24
CA LYS A 96 23.70 4.59 -3.99
C LYS A 96 22.33 3.94 -3.76
N ILE A 97 21.25 4.67 -4.00
CA ILE A 97 19.88 4.14 -3.87
C ILE A 97 19.62 3.02 -4.89
N VAL A 98 20.05 3.20 -6.14
CA VAL A 98 19.96 2.17 -7.19
C VAL A 98 20.78 0.94 -6.80
N ALA A 99 22.02 1.11 -6.34
CA ALA A 99 22.86 -0.01 -5.90
C ALA A 99 22.29 -0.74 -4.67
N ALA A 100 21.66 -0.03 -3.73
CA ALA A 100 20.95 -0.63 -2.61
C ALA A 100 19.71 -1.39 -3.06
N PHE A 101 18.98 -0.86 -4.05
CA PHE A 101 17.84 -1.53 -4.66
C PHE A 101 18.24 -2.83 -5.37
N ASP A 102 19.34 -2.82 -6.11
CA ASP A 102 19.91 -4.01 -6.75
C ASP A 102 20.29 -5.09 -5.73
N ARG A 103 20.42 -4.77 -4.44
CA ARG A 103 20.68 -5.73 -3.36
C ARG A 103 19.43 -6.24 -2.64
N ILE A 104 18.24 -5.69 -2.90
CA ILE A 104 16.98 -6.28 -2.39
C ILE A 104 16.83 -7.66 -3.03
N SER A 105 16.50 -8.67 -2.21
CA SER A 105 16.35 -10.06 -2.62
C SER A 105 15.43 -10.22 -3.85
N ASP A 106 15.75 -11.21 -4.66
CA ASP A 106 15.07 -11.42 -5.94
C ASP A 106 13.58 -11.73 -5.77
N SER A 107 13.17 -12.38 -4.66
CA SER A 107 11.76 -12.70 -4.43
C SER A 107 10.93 -11.45 -4.10
N LYS A 108 11.46 -10.49 -3.32
CA LYS A 108 10.82 -9.20 -3.05
C LYS A 108 10.73 -8.35 -4.31
N LYS A 109 11.79 -8.30 -5.12
CA LYS A 109 11.72 -7.64 -6.43
C LYS A 109 10.67 -8.28 -7.33
N LYS A 110 10.63 -9.62 -7.41
CA LYS A 110 9.63 -10.37 -8.18
C LYS A 110 8.22 -10.07 -7.68
N ALA A 111 7.97 -10.15 -6.38
CA ALA A 111 6.67 -9.87 -5.78
C ALA A 111 6.17 -8.46 -6.15
N VAL A 112 7.04 -7.46 -6.06
CA VAL A 112 6.61 -6.08 -6.37
C VAL A 112 6.46 -5.85 -7.87
N TYR A 113 7.35 -6.35 -8.73
CA TYR A 113 7.15 -6.28 -10.18
C TYR A 113 5.89 -7.00 -10.63
N THR A 114 5.58 -8.15 -10.02
CA THR A 114 4.33 -8.88 -10.24
C THR A 114 3.13 -8.02 -9.84
N MET A 115 3.12 -7.41 -8.64
CA MET A 115 2.07 -6.48 -8.23
C MET A 115 1.88 -5.31 -9.20
N GLU A 116 2.96 -4.64 -9.62
CA GLU A 116 2.90 -3.54 -10.59
C GLU A 116 2.30 -3.99 -11.93
N SER A 117 2.70 -5.16 -12.41
CA SER A 117 2.18 -5.73 -13.66
C SER A 117 0.68 -6.06 -13.56
N ILE A 118 0.24 -6.60 -12.42
CA ILE A 118 -1.18 -6.90 -12.19
C ILE A 118 -2.00 -5.62 -12.06
N ASP A 119 -1.51 -4.60 -11.36
CA ASP A 119 -2.20 -3.31 -11.25
C ASP A 119 -2.37 -2.67 -12.64
N GLY A 120 -1.30 -2.65 -13.44
CA GLY A 120 -1.35 -2.16 -14.82
C GLY A 120 -2.31 -2.96 -15.71
N PHE A 121 -2.28 -4.29 -15.61
CA PHE A 121 -3.20 -5.17 -16.31
C PHE A 121 -4.66 -4.95 -15.87
N SER A 122 -4.91 -4.79 -14.57
CA SER A 122 -6.24 -4.53 -14.01
C SER A 122 -6.81 -3.21 -14.53
N GLN A 123 -6.00 -2.16 -14.55
CA GLN A 123 -6.39 -0.87 -15.14
C GLN A 123 -6.70 -1.00 -16.63
N TRP A 124 -5.86 -1.71 -17.38
CA TRP A 124 -6.10 -1.98 -18.79
C TRP A 124 -7.42 -2.72 -19.03
N MET A 125 -7.73 -3.75 -18.22
CA MET A 125 -9.00 -4.49 -18.26
C MET A 125 -10.20 -3.60 -17.96
N ILE A 126 -10.09 -2.70 -16.98
CA ILE A 126 -11.14 -1.73 -16.65
C ILE A 126 -11.38 -0.78 -17.83
N VAL A 127 -10.32 -0.33 -18.52
CA VAL A 127 -10.44 0.48 -19.74
C VAL A 127 -11.13 -0.31 -20.85
N GLN A 128 -10.78 -1.58 -21.05
CA GLN A 128 -11.48 -2.44 -22.02
C GLN A 128 -12.96 -2.57 -21.68
N ALA A 129 -13.30 -2.79 -20.41
CA ALA A 129 -14.70 -2.85 -19.97
C ALA A 129 -15.43 -1.52 -20.23
N GLY A 130 -14.80 -0.38 -19.95
CA GLY A 130 -15.35 0.96 -20.22
C GLY A 130 -15.59 1.25 -21.70
N ASN A 131 -14.81 0.63 -22.59
CA ASN A 131 -14.97 0.73 -24.05
C ASN A 131 -16.02 -0.25 -24.62
N ASN A 132 -16.65 -1.08 -23.79
CA ASN A 132 -17.70 -2.01 -24.20
C ASN A 132 -19.01 -1.72 -23.44
N THR A 133 -20.13 -2.29 -23.91
CA THR A 133 -21.45 -2.12 -23.29
C THR A 133 -22.17 -3.46 -23.11
N GLY A 134 -23.12 -3.49 -22.18
CA GLY A 134 -23.96 -4.67 -21.94
C GLY A 134 -23.15 -5.88 -21.46
N LYS A 135 -23.54 -7.08 -21.93
CA LYS A 135 -23.00 -8.36 -21.45
C LYS A 135 -21.48 -8.43 -21.44
N LYS A 136 -20.82 -7.94 -22.50
CA LYS A 136 -19.36 -7.99 -22.65
C LYS A 136 -18.61 -7.13 -21.62
N ARG A 137 -19.19 -5.98 -21.23
CA ARG A 137 -18.64 -5.16 -20.13
C ARG A 137 -18.71 -5.93 -18.81
N ASP A 138 -19.86 -6.53 -18.55
CA ASP A 138 -20.11 -7.20 -17.27
C ASP A 138 -19.24 -8.47 -17.14
N GLU A 139 -19.02 -9.21 -18.24
CA GLU A 139 -18.07 -10.33 -18.31
C GLU A 139 -16.63 -9.88 -17.96
N LEU A 140 -16.12 -8.82 -18.58
CA LEU A 140 -14.76 -8.30 -18.33
C LEU A 140 -14.57 -7.84 -16.88
N LEU A 141 -15.60 -7.23 -16.27
CA LEU A 141 -15.57 -6.81 -14.87
C LEU A 141 -15.59 -7.99 -13.90
N GLU A 142 -16.25 -9.09 -14.26
CA GLU A 142 -16.31 -10.28 -13.41
C GLU A 142 -15.03 -11.12 -13.50
N GLU A 143 -14.43 -11.21 -14.69
CA GLU A 143 -13.12 -11.83 -14.89
C GLU A 143 -12.04 -11.16 -14.04
N ILE A 144 -11.94 -9.82 -14.05
CA ILE A 144 -10.91 -9.13 -13.28
C ILE A 144 -11.11 -9.28 -11.77
N LYS A 145 -12.37 -9.27 -11.29
CA LYS A 145 -12.68 -9.54 -9.87
C LYS A 145 -12.31 -10.96 -9.46
N THR A 146 -12.48 -11.92 -10.38
CA THR A 146 -12.16 -13.33 -10.12
C THR A 146 -10.65 -13.56 -10.11
N ILE A 147 -9.92 -12.96 -11.05
CA ILE A 147 -8.49 -13.17 -11.26
C ILE A 147 -7.64 -12.43 -10.21
N ARG A 148 -8.04 -11.22 -9.80
CA ARG A 148 -7.26 -10.38 -8.87
C ARG A 148 -6.90 -11.08 -7.54
N PRO A 149 -7.83 -11.75 -6.84
CA PRO A 149 -7.51 -12.49 -5.61
C PRO A 149 -6.48 -13.61 -5.78
N TYR A 150 -6.45 -14.30 -6.94
CA TYR A 150 -5.43 -15.34 -7.19
C TYR A 150 -4.04 -14.74 -7.32
N PHE A 151 -3.95 -13.59 -7.98
CA PHE A 151 -2.72 -12.84 -8.08
C PHE A 151 -2.23 -12.31 -6.73
N ASP A 152 -3.13 -11.80 -5.89
CA ASP A 152 -2.79 -11.34 -4.53
C ASP A 152 -2.23 -12.50 -3.67
N ARG A 153 -2.77 -13.72 -3.84
CA ARG A 153 -2.24 -14.94 -3.19
C ARG A 153 -0.85 -15.30 -3.70
N TYR A 154 -0.64 -15.31 -5.01
CA TYR A 154 0.66 -15.61 -5.61
C TYR A 154 1.75 -14.62 -5.15
N VAL A 155 1.42 -13.33 -5.10
CA VAL A 155 2.30 -12.29 -4.54
C VAL A 155 2.64 -12.58 -3.07
N THR A 156 1.66 -13.02 -2.28
CA THR A 156 1.87 -13.39 -0.88
C THR A 156 2.84 -14.58 -0.76
N GLU A 157 2.73 -15.59 -1.63
CA GLU A 157 3.67 -16.72 -1.68
C GLU A 157 5.10 -16.28 -2.06
N LEU A 158 5.24 -15.34 -2.99
CA LEU A 158 6.53 -14.77 -3.36
C LEU A 158 7.20 -14.03 -2.18
N LEU A 159 6.41 -13.43 -1.30
CA LEU A 159 6.90 -12.72 -0.11
C LEU A 159 7.22 -13.67 1.07
N GLN A 160 6.64 -14.86 1.09
CA GLN A 160 6.86 -15.87 2.16
C GLN A 160 8.07 -16.77 1.89
N ASN A 161 8.48 -16.93 0.63
CA ASN A 161 9.60 -17.79 0.22
C ASN A 161 10.92 -17.02 0.06
N ASP A 162 11.13 -16.00 0.90
CA ASP A 162 12.34 -15.16 0.95
C ASP A 162 13.20 -15.44 2.19
#